data_AF-A0A0K9H5G1-F1
#
_entry.id   AF-A0A0K9H5G1-F1
#
_cell.length_a   1.000
_cell.length_b   1.000
_cell.length_c   1.000
_cell.angle_alpha   90.00
_cell.angle_beta   90.00
_cell.angle_gamma   90.00
#
_symmetry.space_group_name_H-M   'P 1'
#
loop_
_entity.id
_entity.type
_entity.pdbx_description
1 polymer ?
#
loop_
_entity_poly.entity_id
_entity_poly.type
_entity_poly.pdbx_seq_one_letter_code
_entity_poly.pdbx_strand_id
1 'polypeptide(L)'
;MSDCFTEAIMKPLGDSALIVQLGEGISPSIHQKVQALSKLLNTHPFDGFIESVPAFNNITVHYNPVVVYRTQRNNYSPLTPFQIVRAKVSELVQYVDETQSLEARVVEIPVLYGREYGPDLDYVASYHQISAEEVIRLHTQSDCLVYMLGFAPGFPFLGGMDERIATPRRETPRLAIAPGSVGIAGKQTGVYPVETPGGWQIIGRTPLDLFRPDLTPPTLLQAGDKIKFVQISPEEYQAYKEKKK
;
A
#
# COMPACT_ATOMS: atom_id res chain seq x y z
N MET A 1 -11.43 -27.34 17.77
CA MET A 1 -11.39 -26.26 18.78
C MET A 1 -11.27 -24.98 17.99
N SER A 2 -12.40 -24.27 17.90
CA SER A 2 -12.62 -23.08 17.10
C SER A 2 -12.20 -21.89 17.96
N ASP A 3 -11.03 -21.32 17.68
CA ASP A 3 -10.65 -20.07 18.34
C ASP A 3 -11.55 -18.95 17.85
N CYS A 4 -12.14 -18.31 18.84
CA CYS A 4 -13.21 -17.33 18.77
C CYS A 4 -12.75 -16.09 17.99
N PHE A 5 -13.56 -15.65 17.03
CA PHE A 5 -13.39 -14.39 16.30
C PHE A 5 -13.05 -13.24 17.27
N THR A 6 -11.97 -12.51 17.00
CA THR A 6 -11.91 -11.11 17.43
C THR A 6 -12.91 -10.36 16.54
N GLU A 7 -14.08 -10.01 17.05
CA GLU A 7 -15.14 -9.35 16.28
C GLU A 7 -14.59 -8.13 15.53
N ALA A 8 -14.77 -8.11 14.20
CA ALA A 8 -14.38 -6.96 13.40
C ALA A 8 -15.13 -5.72 13.90
N ILE A 9 -14.40 -4.67 14.28
CA ILE A 9 -15.01 -3.45 14.79
C ILE A 9 -15.46 -2.61 13.60
N MET A 10 -16.76 -2.36 13.51
CA MET A 10 -17.37 -1.63 12.39
C MET A 10 -17.91 -0.27 12.85
N LYS A 11 -17.42 0.81 12.25
CA LYS A 11 -17.77 2.20 12.62
C LYS A 11 -18.18 3.01 11.39
N PRO A 12 -19.20 3.88 11.49
CA PRO A 12 -19.55 4.77 10.39
C PRO A 12 -18.41 5.77 10.13
N LEU A 13 -18.18 6.10 8.87
CA LEU A 13 -17.32 7.20 8.44
C LEU A 13 -18.17 8.14 7.58
N GLY A 14 -18.81 9.10 8.24
CA GLY A 14 -19.86 9.90 7.59
C GLY A 14 -21.11 9.08 7.25
N ASP A 15 -21.85 9.52 6.25
CA ASP A 15 -23.10 8.95 5.76
C ASP A 15 -22.93 7.94 4.61
N SER A 16 -21.76 7.96 3.96
CA SER A 16 -21.49 7.24 2.72
C SER A 16 -20.31 6.27 2.81
N ALA A 17 -19.80 5.99 4.02
CA ALA A 17 -18.75 5.01 4.24
C ALA A 17 -18.82 4.29 5.59
N LEU A 18 -18.17 3.12 5.63
CA LEU A 18 -18.04 2.23 6.78
C LEU A 18 -16.56 1.84 6.93
N ILE A 19 -15.99 1.99 8.12
CA ILE A 19 -14.66 1.44 8.44
C ILE A 19 -14.87 0.07 9.09
N VAL A 20 -14.15 -0.94 8.61
CA VAL A 20 -14.07 -2.28 9.18
C VAL A 20 -12.64 -2.51 9.67
N GLN A 21 -12.45 -2.55 10.98
CA GLN A 21 -11.17 -2.85 11.61
C GLN A 21 -11.06 -4.34 11.92
N LEU A 22 -10.02 -5.00 11.40
CA LEU A 22 -9.82 -6.46 11.44
C LEU A 22 -8.71 -6.88 12.44
N GLY A 23 -8.24 -5.94 13.25
CA GLY A 23 -7.26 -6.17 14.33
C GLY A 23 -6.56 -4.89 14.77
N GLU A 24 -5.59 -5.03 15.68
CA GLU A 24 -4.77 -3.93 16.18
C GLU A 24 -3.31 -4.04 15.70
N GLY A 25 -2.67 -2.90 15.46
CA GLY A 25 -1.27 -2.83 15.00
C GLY A 25 -1.08 -3.18 13.52
N ILE A 26 0.19 -3.32 13.13
CA ILE A 26 0.61 -3.70 11.77
C ILE A 26 1.10 -5.16 11.84
N SER A 27 0.30 -6.09 11.33
CA SER A 27 0.63 -7.51 11.29
C SER A 27 0.34 -8.08 9.90
N PRO A 28 1.21 -8.96 9.34
CA PRO A 28 0.93 -9.66 8.09
C PRO A 28 -0.38 -10.46 8.10
N SER A 29 -0.72 -11.10 9.22
CA SER A 29 -1.97 -11.88 9.34
C SER A 29 -3.22 -11.01 9.29
N ILE A 30 -3.16 -9.82 9.91
CA ILE A 30 -4.25 -8.84 9.82
C ILE A 30 -4.35 -8.30 8.39
N HIS A 31 -3.22 -8.01 7.76
CA HIS A 31 -3.20 -7.53 6.39
C HIS A 31 -3.80 -8.56 5.41
N GLN A 32 -3.53 -9.84 5.60
CA GLN A 32 -4.17 -10.92 4.83
C GLN A 32 -5.70 -10.90 4.96
N LYS A 33 -6.24 -10.68 6.16
CA LYS A 33 -7.69 -10.53 6.37
C LYS A 33 -8.26 -9.33 5.62
N VAL A 34 -7.55 -8.19 5.66
CA VAL A 34 -7.93 -6.97 4.92
C VAL A 34 -7.98 -7.26 3.42
N GLN A 35 -6.98 -7.94 2.87
CA GLN A 35 -6.93 -8.31 1.45
C GLN A 35 -8.04 -9.30 1.06
N ALA A 36 -8.27 -10.32 1.89
CA ALA A 36 -9.34 -11.28 1.66
C ALA A 36 -10.71 -10.60 1.64
N LEU A 37 -11.00 -9.71 2.60
CA LEU A 37 -12.26 -8.96 2.62
C LEU A 37 -12.38 -8.00 1.42
N SER A 38 -11.30 -7.32 1.04
CA SER A 38 -11.26 -6.47 -0.17
C SER A 38 -11.62 -7.29 -1.42
N LYS A 39 -11.02 -8.48 -1.57
CA LYS A 39 -11.32 -9.39 -2.69
C LYS A 39 -12.79 -9.84 -2.67
N LEU A 40 -13.32 -10.21 -1.51
CA LEU A 40 -14.73 -10.61 -1.36
C LEU A 40 -15.68 -9.48 -1.75
N LEU A 41 -15.45 -8.25 -1.28
CA LEU A 41 -16.26 -7.08 -1.62
C LEU A 41 -16.25 -6.78 -3.13
N ASN A 42 -15.08 -6.85 -3.77
CA ASN A 42 -14.96 -6.58 -5.20
C ASN A 42 -15.54 -7.70 -6.09
N THR A 43 -15.53 -8.95 -5.61
CA THR A 43 -16.09 -10.10 -6.35
C THR A 43 -17.59 -10.29 -6.11
N HIS A 44 -18.10 -9.84 -4.96
CA HIS A 44 -19.51 -9.92 -4.56
C HIS A 44 -20.02 -8.53 -4.12
N PRO A 45 -20.03 -7.54 -5.03
CA PRO A 45 -20.49 -6.20 -4.69
C PRO A 45 -21.97 -6.22 -4.35
N PHE A 46 -22.35 -5.50 -3.30
CA PHE A 46 -23.75 -5.27 -2.96
C PHE A 46 -24.29 -4.02 -3.66
N ASP A 47 -25.62 -3.91 -3.77
CA ASP A 47 -26.26 -2.73 -4.34
C ASP A 47 -25.87 -1.45 -3.60
N GLY A 48 -25.26 -0.53 -4.34
CA GLY A 48 -24.75 0.73 -3.82
C GLY A 48 -23.30 0.66 -3.34
N PHE A 49 -22.60 -0.47 -3.43
CA PHE A 49 -21.14 -0.51 -3.27
C PHE A 49 -20.48 0.38 -4.32
N ILE A 50 -19.54 1.24 -3.88
CA ILE A 50 -18.75 2.11 -4.77
C ILE A 50 -17.35 1.54 -4.89
N GLU A 51 -16.64 1.44 -3.76
CA GLU A 51 -15.28 0.91 -3.71
C GLU A 51 -14.91 0.47 -2.29
N SER A 52 -13.81 -0.28 -2.18
CA SER A 52 -13.19 -0.63 -0.93
C SER A 52 -11.73 -0.21 -0.93
N VAL A 53 -11.32 0.57 0.08
CA VAL A 53 -9.97 1.10 0.23
C VAL A 53 -9.28 0.37 1.38
N PRO A 54 -8.44 -0.65 1.11
CA PRO A 54 -7.69 -1.37 2.14
C PRO A 54 -6.56 -0.51 2.71
N ALA A 55 -6.36 -0.61 4.02
CA ALA A 55 -5.26 -0.02 4.77
C ALA A 55 -4.48 -1.11 5.54
N PHE A 56 -3.63 -0.73 6.49
CA PHE A 56 -2.82 -1.69 7.26
C PHE A 56 -3.66 -2.75 8.00
N ASN A 57 -4.61 -2.30 8.83
CA ASN A 57 -5.41 -3.15 9.72
C ASN A 57 -6.91 -2.99 9.56
N ASN A 58 -7.33 -2.19 8.60
CA ASN A 58 -8.73 -1.86 8.36
C ASN A 58 -8.99 -1.70 6.86
N ILE A 59 -10.26 -1.69 6.50
CA ILE A 59 -10.74 -1.37 5.16
C ILE A 59 -11.87 -0.36 5.27
N THR A 60 -11.84 0.66 4.41
CA THR A 60 -12.95 1.61 4.27
C THR A 60 -13.81 1.18 3.09
N VAL A 61 -15.10 0.98 3.34
CA VAL A 61 -16.10 0.62 2.33
C VAL A 61 -16.93 1.85 2.01
N HIS A 62 -16.78 2.37 0.79
CA HIS A 62 -17.59 3.47 0.28
C HIS A 62 -18.85 2.93 -0.39
N TYR A 63 -19.98 3.55 -0.10
CA TYR A 63 -21.27 3.16 -0.66
C TYR A 63 -22.16 4.37 -0.93
N ASN A 64 -23.10 4.21 -1.85
CA ASN A 64 -24.15 5.18 -2.13
C ASN A 64 -25.33 4.94 -1.17
N PRO A 65 -25.57 5.81 -0.18
CA PRO A 65 -26.59 5.58 0.84
C PRO A 65 -28.01 5.57 0.27
N VAL A 66 -28.26 6.30 -0.82
CA VAL A 66 -29.58 6.35 -1.48
C VAL A 66 -29.89 5.04 -2.19
N VAL A 67 -28.90 4.46 -2.88
CA VAL A 67 -29.06 3.16 -3.54
C VAL A 67 -29.27 2.08 -2.49
N VAL A 68 -28.41 2.03 -1.46
CA VAL A 68 -28.53 1.09 -0.34
C VAL A 68 -29.91 1.17 0.31
N TYR A 69 -30.39 2.38 0.65
CA TYR A 69 -31.69 2.58 1.27
C TYR A 69 -32.84 2.04 0.40
N ARG A 70 -32.76 2.25 -0.92
CA ARG A 70 -33.79 1.82 -1.87
C ARG A 70 -33.85 0.31 -2.07
N THR A 71 -32.83 -0.45 -1.70
CA THR A 71 -32.88 -1.93 -1.76
C THR A 71 -33.98 -2.51 -0.85
N GLN A 72 -34.43 -1.76 0.15
CA GLN A 72 -35.47 -2.17 1.10
C GLN A 72 -36.89 -1.77 0.67
N ARG A 73 -37.09 -1.36 -0.59
CA ARG A 73 -38.27 -0.63 -1.13
C ARG A 73 -39.67 -1.20 -0.84
N ASN A 74 -39.80 -2.44 -0.37
CA ASN A 74 -41.09 -3.07 -0.05
C ASN A 74 -41.39 -3.18 1.45
N ASN A 75 -40.45 -2.82 2.33
CA ASN A 75 -40.65 -2.80 3.77
C ASN A 75 -40.24 -1.42 4.31
N TYR A 76 -41.10 -0.78 5.10
CA TYR A 76 -40.70 0.35 5.94
C TYR A 76 -39.67 -0.15 6.97
N SER A 77 -38.42 -0.23 6.55
CA SER A 77 -37.32 -0.69 7.39
C SER A 77 -36.82 0.50 8.21
N PRO A 78 -36.78 0.40 9.55
CA PRO A 78 -36.22 1.45 10.40
C PRO A 78 -34.69 1.52 10.29
N LEU A 79 -34.06 0.67 9.48
CA LEU A 79 -32.62 0.56 9.40
C LEU A 79 -32.00 1.70 8.59
N THR A 80 -30.93 2.27 9.12
CA THR A 80 -30.10 3.24 8.40
C THR A 80 -29.27 2.54 7.31
N PRO A 81 -28.84 3.25 6.25
CA PRO A 81 -27.92 2.70 5.25
C PRO A 81 -26.68 2.04 5.86
N PHE A 82 -26.10 2.68 6.89
CA PHE A 82 -25.00 2.12 7.68
C PHE A 82 -25.34 0.74 8.26
N GLN A 83 -26.51 0.57 8.88
CA GLN A 83 -26.89 -0.71 9.49
C GLN A 83 -27.07 -1.81 8.45
N ILE A 84 -27.60 -1.47 7.27
CA ILE A 84 -27.76 -2.39 6.15
C ILE A 84 -26.40 -2.84 5.62
N VAL A 85 -25.50 -1.89 5.34
CA VAL A 85 -24.15 -2.20 4.85
C VAL A 85 -23.37 -2.97 5.90
N ARG A 86 -23.45 -2.58 7.18
CA ARG A 86 -22.82 -3.30 8.29
C ARG A 86 -23.23 -4.77 8.29
N ALA A 87 -24.53 -5.08 8.18
CA ALA A 87 -25.01 -6.46 8.16
C ALA A 87 -24.44 -7.25 6.96
N LYS A 88 -24.47 -6.67 5.75
CA LYS A 88 -23.90 -7.29 4.54
C LYS A 88 -22.40 -7.55 4.67
N VAL A 89 -21.65 -6.59 5.20
CA VAL A 89 -20.20 -6.72 5.37
C VAL A 89 -19.88 -7.70 6.51
N SER A 90 -20.68 -7.74 7.58
CA SER A 90 -20.55 -8.75 8.64
C SER A 90 -20.71 -10.18 8.13
N GLU A 91 -21.62 -10.40 7.18
CA GLU A 91 -21.76 -11.70 6.50
C GLU A 91 -20.49 -12.04 5.71
N LEU A 92 -19.97 -11.12 4.91
CA LEU A 92 -18.72 -11.34 4.15
C LEU A 92 -17.51 -11.61 5.05
N VAL A 93 -17.41 -10.96 6.21
CA VAL A 93 -16.34 -11.18 7.19
C VAL A 93 -16.32 -12.63 7.68
N GLN A 94 -17.45 -13.33 7.73
CA GLN A 94 -17.50 -14.74 8.14
C GLN A 94 -16.84 -15.68 7.12
N TYR A 95 -16.73 -15.24 5.86
CA TYR A 95 -16.06 -15.99 4.78
C TYR A 95 -14.59 -15.61 4.61
N VAL A 96 -14.06 -14.71 5.45
CA VAL A 96 -12.63 -14.39 5.46
C VAL A 96 -11.88 -15.57 6.07
N ASP A 97 -11.33 -16.40 5.19
CA ASP A 97 -10.49 -17.53 5.57
C ASP A 97 -9.03 -17.08 5.73
N GLU A 98 -8.48 -17.24 6.93
CA GLU A 98 -7.07 -16.95 7.22
C GLU A 98 -6.11 -17.90 6.49
N THR A 99 -6.60 -19.07 6.05
CA THR A 99 -5.79 -20.10 5.40
C THR A 99 -5.70 -19.93 3.89
N GLN A 100 -6.50 -19.05 3.28
CA GLN A 100 -6.29 -18.63 1.90
C GLN A 100 -5.05 -17.73 1.81
N SER A 101 -3.89 -18.37 1.74
CA SER A 101 -2.66 -17.76 1.25
C SER A 101 -2.90 -17.32 -0.21
N LEU A 102 -3.25 -16.06 -0.42
CA LEU A 102 -3.10 -15.43 -1.72
C LEU A 102 -1.59 -15.44 -2.04
N GLU A 103 -1.19 -16.13 -3.12
CA GLU A 103 0.17 -16.01 -3.63
C GLU A 103 0.44 -14.54 -3.95
N ALA A 104 1.31 -13.92 -3.16
CA ALA A 104 1.64 -12.52 -3.34
C ALA A 104 2.43 -12.37 -4.64
N ARG A 105 1.91 -11.56 -5.58
CA ARG A 105 2.62 -11.18 -6.80
C ARG A 105 3.93 -10.49 -6.40
N VAL A 106 5.05 -11.01 -6.88
CA VAL A 106 6.37 -10.40 -6.69
C VAL A 106 6.64 -9.45 -7.85
N VAL A 107 6.91 -8.18 -7.53
CA VAL A 107 7.24 -7.13 -8.49
C VAL A 107 8.68 -6.69 -8.25
N GLU A 108 9.53 -6.91 -9.25
CA GLU A 108 10.91 -6.42 -9.21
C GLU A 108 10.95 -4.93 -9.59
N ILE A 109 11.57 -4.13 -8.73
CA ILE A 109 11.77 -2.70 -8.94
C ILE A 109 13.26 -2.46 -9.18
N PRO A 110 13.70 -2.22 -10.43
CA PRO A 110 15.08 -1.91 -10.73
C PRO A 110 15.41 -0.51 -10.22
N VAL A 111 16.52 -0.36 -9.50
CA VAL A 111 16.94 0.89 -8.85
C VAL A 111 18.39 1.20 -9.18
N LEU A 112 18.63 2.40 -9.70
CA LEU A 112 19.96 2.98 -9.76
C LEU A 112 20.20 3.75 -8.45
N TYR A 113 21.13 3.27 -7.64
CA TYR A 113 21.43 3.84 -6.33
C TYR A 113 22.51 4.93 -6.40
N GLY A 114 22.44 5.88 -5.46
CA GLY A 114 23.47 6.91 -5.26
C GLY A 114 23.53 8.00 -6.34
N ARG A 115 24.58 8.83 -6.27
CA ARG A 115 24.80 9.98 -7.18
C ARG A 115 23.58 10.91 -7.21
N GLU A 116 23.26 11.47 -8.38
CA GLU A 116 22.06 12.28 -8.59
C GLU A 116 20.72 11.51 -8.40
N TYR A 117 20.75 10.18 -8.46
CA TYR A 117 19.57 9.31 -8.31
C TYR A 117 19.26 9.06 -6.83
N GLY A 118 20.28 9.08 -5.98
CA GLY A 118 20.23 8.81 -4.54
C GLY A 118 21.14 9.74 -3.75
N PRO A 119 20.82 11.05 -3.69
CA PRO A 119 21.69 12.05 -3.08
C PRO A 119 21.90 11.90 -1.56
N ASP A 120 21.06 11.09 -0.88
CA ASP A 120 21.15 10.87 0.56
C ASP A 120 21.74 9.48 0.91
N LEU A 121 22.20 8.70 -0.08
CA LEU A 121 22.76 7.36 0.18
C LEU A 121 23.95 7.41 1.15
N ASP A 122 24.88 8.34 0.92
CA ASP A 122 26.07 8.51 1.76
C ASP A 122 25.72 9.01 3.16
N TYR A 123 24.64 9.80 3.28
CA TYR A 123 24.12 10.24 4.58
C TYR A 123 23.58 9.04 5.37
N VAL A 124 22.76 8.18 4.74
CA VAL A 124 22.22 6.96 5.36
C VAL A 124 23.35 6.04 5.81
N ALA A 125 24.36 5.85 4.95
CA ALA A 125 25.55 5.06 5.25
C ALA A 125 26.31 5.62 6.47
N SER A 126 26.58 6.93 6.47
CA SER A 126 27.29 7.62 7.56
C SER A 126 26.51 7.58 8.88
N TYR A 127 25.18 7.75 8.83
CA TYR A 127 24.32 7.70 10.01
C TYR A 127 24.39 6.36 10.74
N HIS A 128 24.51 5.26 9.98
CA HIS A 128 24.56 3.90 10.50
C HIS A 128 25.98 3.32 10.59
N GLN A 129 27.01 4.11 10.26
CA GLN A 129 28.43 3.70 10.29
C GLN A 129 28.73 2.44 9.44
N ILE A 130 28.08 2.35 8.28
CA ILE A 130 28.28 1.29 7.28
C ILE A 130 28.63 1.91 5.93
N SER A 131 29.04 1.10 4.95
CA SER A 131 29.30 1.60 3.60
C SER A 131 28.01 1.79 2.80
N ALA A 132 28.07 2.60 1.74
CA ALA A 132 26.95 2.78 0.81
C ALA A 132 26.54 1.44 0.17
N GLU A 133 27.51 0.58 -0.16
CA GLU A 133 27.27 -0.77 -0.68
C GLU A 133 26.51 -1.64 0.31
N GLU A 134 26.81 -1.52 1.61
CA GLU A 134 26.10 -2.25 2.65
C GLU A 134 24.65 -1.75 2.79
N VAL A 135 24.39 -0.44 2.68
CA VAL A 135 23.02 0.10 2.62
C VAL A 135 22.25 -0.50 1.44
N ILE A 136 22.86 -0.52 0.26
CA ILE A 136 22.25 -1.10 -0.94
C ILE A 136 21.97 -2.59 -0.74
N ARG A 137 22.92 -3.34 -0.17
CA ARG A 137 22.77 -4.78 0.11
C ARG A 137 21.60 -5.04 1.06
N LEU A 138 21.50 -4.28 2.15
CA LEU A 138 20.41 -4.40 3.13
C LEU A 138 19.04 -4.04 2.51
N HIS A 139 18.99 -2.98 1.71
CA HIS A 139 17.77 -2.55 1.06
C HIS A 139 17.27 -3.55 0.01
N THR A 140 18.17 -4.15 -0.77
CA THR A 140 17.85 -5.11 -1.85
C THR A 140 17.54 -6.53 -1.36
N GLN A 141 18.00 -6.90 -0.15
CA GLN A 141 17.68 -8.19 0.47
C GLN A 141 16.32 -8.22 1.18
N SER A 142 15.70 -7.06 1.37
CA SER A 142 14.43 -6.94 2.09
C SER A 142 13.25 -7.32 1.18
N ASP A 143 12.50 -8.36 1.55
CA ASP A 143 11.21 -8.68 0.93
C ASP A 143 10.14 -7.70 1.46
N CYS A 144 9.87 -6.65 0.69
CA CYS A 144 8.99 -5.57 1.13
C CYS A 144 7.52 -5.85 0.75
N LEU A 145 6.62 -5.93 1.72
CA LEU A 145 5.17 -6.06 1.47
C LEU A 145 4.53 -4.69 1.24
N VAL A 146 3.74 -4.54 0.18
CA VAL A 146 2.89 -3.36 -0.06
C VAL A 146 1.64 -3.48 0.80
N TYR A 147 1.58 -2.74 1.92
CA TYR A 147 0.41 -2.76 2.79
C TYR A 147 -0.74 -1.93 2.24
N MET A 148 -0.44 -0.78 1.64
CA MET A 148 -1.46 0.07 1.04
C MET A 148 -0.81 1.01 0.03
N LEU A 149 -1.64 1.56 -0.86
CA LEU A 149 -1.26 2.66 -1.73
C LEU A 149 -1.98 3.93 -1.27
N GLY A 150 -1.28 5.07 -1.20
CA GLY A 150 -1.86 6.33 -0.71
C GLY A 150 -0.80 7.42 -0.59
N PHE A 151 -1.12 8.61 -0.05
CA PHE A 151 -0.31 9.87 -0.12
C PHE A 151 -0.30 10.51 -1.52
N ALA A 152 0.02 9.74 -2.55
CA ALA A 152 -0.12 10.13 -3.96
C ALA A 152 -0.60 8.92 -4.79
N PRO A 153 -1.16 9.12 -5.99
CA PRO A 153 -1.62 8.02 -6.84
C PRO A 153 -0.52 6.98 -7.06
N GLY A 154 -0.72 5.75 -6.56
CA GLY A 154 0.23 4.64 -6.70
C GLY A 154 1.44 4.66 -5.75
N PHE A 155 1.52 5.56 -4.77
CA PHE A 155 2.63 5.59 -3.82
C PHE A 155 2.48 4.44 -2.82
N PRO A 156 3.45 3.50 -2.73
CA PRO A 156 3.32 2.33 -1.89
C PRO A 156 3.87 2.57 -0.48
N PHE A 157 3.09 2.19 0.52
CA PHE A 157 3.56 2.05 1.90
C PHE A 157 4.08 0.63 2.12
N LEU A 158 5.40 0.51 2.22
CA LEU A 158 6.10 -0.75 2.35
C LEU A 158 6.42 -1.06 3.81
N GLY A 159 6.41 -2.34 4.16
CA GLY A 159 7.04 -2.83 5.38
C GLY A 159 7.88 -4.07 5.11
N GLY A 160 8.81 -4.36 6.02
CA GLY A 160 9.80 -5.44 5.86
C GLY A 160 11.21 -4.95 5.52
N MET A 161 11.44 -3.64 5.45
CA MET A 161 12.79 -3.07 5.32
C MET A 161 13.65 -3.42 6.54
N ASP A 162 14.90 -3.80 6.31
CA ASP A 162 15.88 -4.06 7.37
C ASP A 162 16.05 -2.85 8.31
N GLU A 163 15.89 -3.05 9.62
CA GLU A 163 15.95 -1.96 10.60
C GLU A 163 17.34 -1.33 10.71
N ARG A 164 18.41 -2.00 10.25
CA ARG A 164 19.79 -1.47 10.25
C ARG A 164 19.98 -0.28 9.30
N ILE A 165 19.01 -0.01 8.42
CA ILE A 165 19.00 1.17 7.56
C ILE A 165 17.85 2.12 7.88
N ALA A 166 17.18 1.95 9.02
CA ALA A 166 16.10 2.83 9.43
C ALA A 166 16.62 4.23 9.78
N THR A 167 16.39 5.21 8.91
CA THR A 167 16.98 6.57 9.02
C THR A 167 15.88 7.62 9.14
N PRO A 168 15.98 8.60 10.07
CA PRO A 168 14.96 9.63 10.22
C PRO A 168 14.81 10.49 8.95
N ARG A 169 13.63 11.13 8.85
CA ARG A 169 13.36 12.13 7.81
C ARG A 169 14.36 13.28 7.93
N ARG A 170 14.65 13.92 6.79
CA ARG A 170 15.34 15.21 6.75
C ARG A 170 14.59 16.23 7.58
N GLU A 171 15.32 17.07 8.30
CA GLU A 171 14.76 18.17 9.09
C GLU A 171 14.02 19.17 8.20
N THR A 172 14.61 19.49 7.03
CA THR A 172 13.98 20.34 6.02
C THR A 172 13.58 19.49 4.81
N PRO A 173 12.27 19.34 4.53
CA PRO A 173 11.77 18.65 3.34
C PRO A 173 12.25 19.29 2.04
N ARG A 174 12.44 18.46 1.00
CA ARG A 174 12.62 18.95 -0.38
C ARG A 174 11.30 19.49 -0.91
N LEU A 175 11.38 20.56 -1.70
CA LEU A 175 10.23 21.12 -2.42
C LEU A 175 9.75 20.19 -3.54
N ALA A 176 10.67 19.46 -4.15
CA ALA A 176 10.38 18.50 -5.21
C ALA A 176 11.26 17.26 -5.07
N ILE A 177 10.63 16.09 -5.14
CA ILE A 177 11.26 14.78 -5.26
C ILE A 177 10.84 14.22 -6.62
N ALA A 178 11.81 13.81 -7.44
CA ALA A 178 11.54 13.33 -8.78
C ALA A 178 10.71 12.03 -8.77
N PRO A 179 9.85 11.81 -9.78
CA PRO A 179 9.20 10.52 -9.98
C PRO A 179 10.22 9.38 -10.09
N GLY A 180 9.86 8.22 -9.54
CA GLY A 180 10.69 7.04 -9.43
C GLY A 180 11.73 7.10 -8.29
N SER A 181 11.88 8.20 -7.56
CA SER A 181 12.80 8.25 -6.42
C SER A 181 12.42 7.21 -5.37
N VAL A 182 13.43 6.50 -4.87
CA VAL A 182 13.33 5.51 -3.79
C VAL A 182 13.91 6.14 -2.54
N GLY A 183 13.20 6.07 -1.43
CA GLY A 183 13.68 6.68 -0.20
C GLY A 183 13.33 5.94 1.07
N ILE A 184 13.94 6.40 2.17
CA ILE A 184 13.78 5.87 3.52
C ILE A 184 13.27 6.98 4.47
N ALA A 185 12.34 6.63 5.35
CA ALA A 185 11.90 7.46 6.46
C ALA A 185 11.54 6.61 7.69
N GLY A 186 12.35 6.71 8.74
CA GLY A 186 12.26 5.81 9.89
C GLY A 186 12.40 4.37 9.43
N LYS A 187 11.44 3.52 9.82
CA LYS A 187 11.40 2.10 9.45
C LYS A 187 10.72 1.81 8.10
N GLN A 188 10.40 2.85 7.33
CA GLN A 188 9.69 2.72 6.05
C GLN A 188 10.61 2.99 4.86
N THR A 189 10.39 2.24 3.78
CA THR A 189 10.88 2.51 2.43
C THR A 189 9.70 2.64 1.47
N GLY A 190 9.93 3.23 0.30
CA GLY A 190 8.87 3.59 -0.63
C GLY A 190 9.42 4.21 -1.91
N VAL A 191 8.56 4.30 -2.91
CA VAL A 191 8.91 4.81 -4.24
C VAL A 191 7.91 5.88 -4.65
N TYR A 192 8.41 7.07 -4.97
CA TYR A 192 7.61 8.22 -5.36
C TYR A 192 7.06 8.03 -6.78
N PRO A 193 5.74 7.92 -7.00
CA PRO A 193 5.18 7.67 -8.32
C PRO A 193 5.09 8.93 -9.18
N VAL A 194 5.00 10.10 -8.53
CA VAL A 194 4.86 11.43 -9.13
C VAL A 194 5.71 12.43 -8.36
N GLU A 195 5.91 13.62 -8.93
CA GLU A 195 6.66 14.68 -8.26
C GLU A 195 5.87 15.21 -7.06
N THR A 196 6.49 15.17 -5.88
CA THR A 196 5.88 15.67 -4.63
C THR A 196 6.95 16.26 -3.72
N PRO A 197 6.62 17.22 -2.83
CA PRO A 197 7.49 17.59 -1.74
C PRO A 197 7.65 16.43 -0.75
N GLY A 198 8.79 16.33 -0.05
CA GLY A 198 8.98 15.28 0.95
C GLY A 198 10.31 15.34 1.69
N GLY A 199 10.33 14.74 2.88
CA GLY A 199 11.50 14.70 3.76
C GLY A 199 12.20 13.36 3.83
N TRP A 200 11.94 12.43 2.90
CA TRP A 200 12.58 11.11 2.94
C TRP A 200 14.03 11.20 2.45
N GLN A 201 14.88 10.32 2.97
CA GLN A 201 16.26 10.15 2.51
C GLN A 201 16.23 9.40 1.18
N ILE A 202 16.58 10.06 0.08
CA ILE A 202 16.53 9.49 -1.28
C ILE A 202 17.83 8.74 -1.55
N ILE A 203 17.74 7.43 -1.71
CA ILE A 203 18.89 6.51 -1.83
C ILE A 203 19.10 6.00 -3.25
N GLY A 204 18.10 6.14 -4.13
CA GLY A 204 18.16 5.72 -5.51
C GLY A 204 16.91 6.13 -6.28
N ARG A 205 16.83 5.72 -7.54
CA ARG A 205 15.66 6.00 -8.39
C ARG A 205 15.44 4.86 -9.38
N THR A 206 14.19 4.49 -9.58
CA THR A 206 13.76 3.52 -10.59
C THR A 206 13.43 4.21 -11.91
N PRO A 207 13.66 3.56 -13.07
CA PRO A 207 13.21 4.06 -14.36
C PRO A 207 11.74 3.72 -14.65
N LEU A 208 11.09 2.88 -13.84
CA LEU A 208 9.70 2.47 -14.03
C LEU A 208 8.72 3.58 -13.63
N ASP A 209 7.62 3.72 -14.37
CA ASP A 209 6.49 4.51 -13.91
C ASP A 209 5.56 3.66 -13.05
N LEU A 210 5.38 4.08 -11.81
CA LEU A 210 4.50 3.42 -10.86
C LEU A 210 3.04 3.81 -11.04
N PHE A 211 2.78 4.96 -11.67
CA PHE A 211 1.45 5.45 -11.97
C PHE A 211 1.36 5.86 -13.45
N ARG A 212 0.41 5.24 -14.16
CA ARG A 212 0.12 5.43 -15.58
C ARG A 212 -1.39 5.62 -15.72
N PRO A 213 -1.88 6.86 -15.71
CA PRO A 213 -3.32 7.14 -15.64
C PRO A 213 -4.11 6.58 -16.84
N ASP A 214 -3.44 6.36 -17.96
CA ASP A 214 -4.05 5.83 -19.19
C ASP A 214 -4.17 4.30 -19.22
N LEU A 215 -3.71 3.59 -18.17
CA LEU A 215 -3.81 2.13 -18.05
C LEU A 215 -4.86 1.68 -17.04
N THR A 216 -5.31 0.43 -17.16
CA THR A 216 -6.18 -0.23 -16.18
C THR A 216 -5.56 -1.57 -15.73
N PRO A 217 -5.15 -1.71 -14.45
CA PRO A 217 -5.15 -0.67 -13.42
C PRO A 217 -4.09 0.43 -13.69
N PRO A 218 -4.28 1.66 -13.17
CA PRO A 218 -3.38 2.77 -13.43
C PRO A 218 -2.11 2.73 -12.59
N THR A 219 -1.99 1.79 -11.65
CA THR A 219 -0.81 1.62 -10.79
C THR A 219 -0.07 0.33 -11.12
N LEU A 220 1.26 0.38 -11.12
CA LEU A 220 2.11 -0.80 -11.31
C LEU A 220 1.96 -1.80 -10.16
N LEU A 221 1.86 -1.26 -8.94
CA LEU A 221 1.77 -1.98 -7.68
C LEU A 221 0.33 -2.03 -7.20
N GLN A 222 0.03 -3.03 -6.38
CA GLN A 222 -1.23 -3.23 -5.68
C GLN A 222 -0.96 -3.57 -4.21
N ALA A 223 -1.93 -3.29 -3.34
CA ALA A 223 -1.84 -3.74 -1.95
C ALA A 223 -1.81 -5.29 -1.93
N GLY A 224 -0.90 -5.85 -1.13
CA GLY A 224 -0.60 -7.29 -1.11
C GLY A 224 0.56 -7.72 -2.02
N ASP A 225 1.03 -6.87 -2.96
CA ASP A 225 2.23 -7.17 -3.75
C ASP A 225 3.46 -7.26 -2.84
N LYS A 226 4.42 -8.13 -3.20
CA LYS A 226 5.77 -8.11 -2.65
C LYS A 226 6.70 -7.39 -3.61
N ILE A 227 7.48 -6.45 -3.11
CA ILE A 227 8.51 -5.74 -3.86
C ILE A 227 9.86 -6.35 -3.56
N LYS A 228 10.61 -6.59 -4.64
CA LYS A 228 12.03 -6.88 -4.58
C LYS A 228 12.80 -5.77 -5.29
N PHE A 229 13.59 -5.01 -4.55
CA PHE A 229 14.46 -4.01 -5.15
C PHE A 229 15.68 -4.67 -5.76
N VAL A 230 15.99 -4.33 -7.01
CA VAL A 230 17.12 -4.89 -7.75
C VAL A 230 18.06 -3.75 -8.13
N GLN A 231 19.32 -3.82 -7.72
CA GLN A 231 20.32 -2.85 -8.16
C GLN A 231 20.58 -3.01 -9.65
N ILE A 232 20.59 -1.90 -10.38
CA ILE A 232 20.92 -1.85 -11.81
C ILE A 232 22.05 -0.85 -12.09
N SER A 233 22.71 -1.03 -13.23
CA SER A 233 23.74 -0.13 -13.74
C SER A 233 23.13 1.12 -14.41
N PRO A 234 23.93 2.19 -14.62
CA PRO A 234 23.51 3.34 -15.41
C PRO A 234 23.07 2.97 -16.84
N GLU A 235 23.74 2.02 -17.48
CA GLU A 235 23.43 1.55 -18.84
C GLU A 235 22.06 0.84 -18.87
N GLU A 236 21.80 -0.02 -17.88
CA GLU A 236 20.50 -0.68 -17.72
C GLU A 236 19.39 0.34 -17.46
N TYR A 237 19.64 1.34 -16.61
CA TYR A 237 18.70 2.42 -16.33
C TYR A 237 18.30 3.14 -17.62
N GLN A 238 19.28 3.48 -18.45
CA GLN A 238 19.05 4.15 -19.72
C GLN A 238 18.28 3.25 -20.70
N ALA A 239 18.61 1.96 -20.78
CA ALA A 239 17.90 1.00 -21.62
C ALA A 239 16.41 0.87 -21.24
N TYR A 240 16.05 0.93 -19.94
CA TYR A 240 14.65 0.98 -19.50
C TYR A 240 13.94 2.25 -20.00
N LYS A 241 14.62 3.40 -19.93
CA LYS A 241 14.04 4.68 -20.37
C LYS A 241 13.82 4.73 -21.88
N GLU A 242 14.67 4.07 -22.66
CA GLU A 242 14.57 4.00 -24.12
C GLU A 242 13.44 3.09 -24.59
N LYS A 243 13.24 1.92 -23.95
CA LYS A 243 12.10 1.03 -24.23
C LYS A 243 10.73 1.66 -23.98
N LYS A 244 10.70 2.79 -23.28
CA LYS A 244 9.47 3.54 -22.96
C LYS A 244 9.12 4.59 -24.05
N LYS A 245 10.08 4.99 -24.88
CA LYS A 245 9.83 5.90 -26.01
C LYS A 245 9.17 5.15 -27.16
#